data_AF-A0A7T5R7U9-F1
#
_entry.id   AF-A0A7T5R7U9-F1
#
_cell.length_a   1.000
_cell.length_b   1.000
_cell.length_c   1.000
_cell.angle_alpha   90.00
_cell.angle_beta   90.00
_cell.angle_gamma   90.00
#
_symmetry.space_group_name_H-M   'P 1'
#
loop_
_entity.id
_entity.type
_entity.pdbx_description
1 polymer ?
#
loop_
_entity_poly.entity_id
_entity_poly.type
_entity_poly.pdbx_seq_one_letter_code
_entity_poly.pdbx_strand_id
1 'polypeptide(L)'
;MKKPIIVIITILTLAVVILIININKEKIFSPINNEQFCGSSTFGECSNNKECTSGGCSGQICQSIHEEPAITTCEYRTCYNNEAYNLDCQCIQNKCQWA
;
A
#
# COMPACT_ATOMS: atom_id res chain seq x y z
N MET A 1 -54.24 12.56 -13.16
CA MET A 1 -53.62 12.54 -11.83
C MET A 1 -52.27 11.78 -11.74
N LYS A 2 -51.55 11.50 -12.84
CA LYS A 2 -50.29 10.70 -12.81
C LYS A 2 -48.99 11.53 -12.78
N LYS A 3 -49.05 12.82 -13.11
CA LYS A 3 -47.90 13.73 -13.14
C LYS A 3 -47.17 13.92 -11.79
N PRO A 4 -47.85 14.03 -10.62
CA PRO A 4 -47.12 14.25 -9.36
C PRO A 4 -46.38 12.97 -8.89
N ILE A 5 -46.93 11.79 -9.18
CA ILE A 5 -46.36 10.51 -8.76
C ILE A 5 -45.03 10.23 -9.48
N ILE A 6 -44.95 10.51 -10.79
CA ILE A 6 -43.72 10.31 -11.57
C ILE A 6 -42.59 11.22 -11.06
N VAL A 7 -42.92 12.48 -10.74
CA VAL A 7 -41.95 13.45 -10.21
C VAL A 7 -41.38 12.98 -8.86
N ILE A 8 -42.23 12.47 -7.97
CA ILE A 8 -41.80 11.96 -6.66
C ILE A 8 -40.88 10.74 -6.82
N ILE A 9 -41.21 9.81 -7.71
CA ILE A 9 -40.37 8.63 -7.98
C ILE A 9 -39.00 9.05 -8.50
N THR A 10 -38.94 9.99 -9.45
CA THR A 10 -37.65 10.47 -10.00
C THR A 10 -36.77 11.15 -8.94
N ILE A 11 -37.36 11.91 -8.03
CA ILE A 11 -36.64 12.56 -6.92
C ILE A 11 -36.11 11.51 -5.94
N LEU A 12 -36.92 10.51 -5.59
CA LEU A 12 -36.51 9.43 -4.69
C LEU A 12 -35.38 8.59 -5.29
N THR A 13 -35.45 8.23 -6.57
CA THR A 13 -34.37 7.48 -7.23
C THR A 13 -33.06 8.28 -7.28
N LEU A 14 -33.14 9.59 -7.53
CA LEU A 14 -31.96 10.44 -7.56
C LEU A 14 -31.33 10.58 -6.16
N ALA A 15 -32.15 10.74 -5.12
CA ALA A 15 -31.69 10.81 -3.74
C ALA A 15 -31.00 9.52 -3.27
N VAL A 16 -31.53 8.35 -3.65
CA VAL A 16 -30.92 7.04 -3.35
C VAL A 16 -29.57 6.89 -4.03
N VAL A 17 -29.46 7.28 -5.30
CA VAL A 17 -28.18 7.26 -6.04
C VAL A 17 -27.14 8.16 -5.37
N ILE A 18 -27.52 9.37 -4.96
CA ILE A 18 -26.64 10.30 -4.24
C ILE A 18 -26.18 9.71 -2.90
N LEU A 19 -27.08 9.01 -2.18
CA LEU A 19 -26.75 8.36 -0.92
C LEU A 19 -25.73 7.23 -1.12
N ILE A 20 -25.92 6.39 -2.15
CA ILE A 20 -25.00 5.30 -2.51
C ILE A 20 -23.62 5.85 -2.90
N ILE A 21 -23.58 6.96 -3.64
CA ILE A 21 -22.30 7.60 -4.01
C ILE A 21 -21.55 8.10 -2.76
N ASN A 22 -22.24 8.65 -1.77
CA ASN A 22 -21.61 9.16 -0.55
C ASN A 22 -21.11 8.05 0.39
N ILE A 23 -21.76 6.89 0.45
CA ILE A 23 -21.33 5.76 1.30
C ILE A 23 -19.97 5.19 0.84
N ASN A 24 -19.61 5.32 -0.44
CA ASN A 24 -18.35 4.81 -0.98
C ASN A 24 -17.12 5.72 -0.74
N LYS A 25 -17.27 6.86 -0.06
CA LYS A 25 -16.16 7.82 0.15
C LYS A 25 -15.26 7.52 1.34
N GLU A 26 -15.64 6.63 2.25
CA GLU A 26 -14.95 6.46 3.54
C GLU A 26 -13.96 5.29 3.60
N LYS A 27 -13.01 5.21 2.66
CA LYS A 27 -11.86 4.31 2.87
C LYS A 27 -10.55 4.84 2.32
N ILE A 28 -10.22 6.08 2.64
CA ILE A 28 -8.85 6.60 2.50
C ILE A 28 -8.54 7.47 3.73
N PHE A 29 -8.39 6.82 4.88
CA PHE A 29 -7.60 7.39 5.97
C PHE A 29 -6.25 6.66 5.96
N SER A 30 -5.43 6.98 4.96
CA SER A 30 -3.99 6.89 5.14
C SER A 30 -3.56 8.31 5.54
N PRO A 31 -2.84 8.50 6.66
CA PRO A 31 -2.22 9.78 6.91
C PRO A 31 -1.30 10.03 5.71
N ILE A 32 -1.64 11.02 4.87
CA ILE A 32 -0.74 11.49 3.83
C ILE A 32 0.38 12.24 4.55
N ASN A 33 1.24 11.48 5.19
CA ASN A 33 2.59 11.90 5.43
C ASN A 33 3.22 11.89 4.03
N ASN A 34 3.49 13.07 3.48
CA ASN A 34 4.18 13.21 2.18
C ASN A 34 5.61 12.62 2.21
N GLU A 35 6.02 11.99 3.31
CA GLU A 35 7.22 11.16 3.36
C GLU A 35 7.08 9.99 2.40
N GLN A 36 8.02 9.91 1.46
CA GLN A 36 8.21 8.76 0.59
C GLN A 36 8.66 7.56 1.42
N PHE A 37 8.42 6.35 0.91
CA PHE A 37 9.00 5.15 1.48
C PHE A 37 10.52 5.30 1.57
N CYS A 38 11.08 4.99 2.74
CA CYS A 38 12.48 5.29 3.05
C CYS A 38 13.30 4.03 3.39
N GLY A 39 12.76 2.83 3.11
CA GLY A 39 13.53 1.60 3.15
C GLY A 39 14.59 1.53 2.04
N SER A 40 15.54 0.62 2.18
CA SER A 40 16.64 0.44 1.23
C SER A 40 16.73 -1.00 0.73
N SER A 41 17.29 -1.19 -0.46
CA SER A 41 17.50 -2.50 -1.08
C SER A 41 19.00 -2.79 -1.12
N THR A 42 19.42 -4.00 -0.78
CA THR A 42 20.82 -4.44 -0.96
C THR A 42 21.14 -4.73 -2.42
N PHE A 43 20.11 -5.01 -3.23
CA PHE A 43 20.23 -5.56 -4.57
C PHE A 43 20.98 -6.90 -4.59
N GLY A 44 20.81 -7.71 -3.54
CA GLY A 44 21.27 -9.10 -3.50
C GLY A 44 20.70 -9.93 -4.66
N GLU A 45 21.44 -10.95 -5.08
CA GLU A 45 21.03 -11.81 -6.20
C GLU A 45 19.81 -12.67 -5.84
N CYS A 46 18.92 -12.83 -6.81
CA CYS A 46 17.74 -13.67 -6.68
C CYS A 46 17.29 -14.24 -8.02
N SER A 47 16.58 -15.37 -7.96
CA SER A 47 15.91 -15.99 -9.11
C SER A 47 14.38 -15.84 -9.05
N ASN A 48 13.82 -15.59 -7.88
CA ASN A 48 12.38 -15.41 -7.66
C ASN A 48 12.12 -14.66 -6.33
N ASN A 49 10.88 -14.20 -6.13
CA ASN A 49 10.51 -13.38 -4.97
C ASN A 49 10.73 -14.07 -3.62
N LYS A 50 10.74 -15.40 -3.54
CA LYS A 50 10.93 -16.12 -2.27
C LYS A 50 12.38 -16.08 -1.78
N GLU A 51 13.31 -15.68 -2.64
CA GLU A 51 14.72 -15.47 -2.30
C GLU A 51 14.97 -14.05 -1.78
N CYS A 52 13.96 -13.20 -1.73
CA CYS A 52 14.04 -11.85 -1.18
C CYS A 52 13.29 -11.79 0.15
N THR A 53 13.91 -11.17 1.14
CA THR A 53 13.35 -11.03 2.49
C THR A 53 13.53 -9.61 2.99
N SER A 54 12.53 -9.13 3.72
CA SER A 54 12.68 -7.95 4.56
C SER A 54 13.60 -8.29 5.74
N GLY A 55 14.55 -7.41 6.02
CA GLY A 55 15.57 -7.52 7.04
C GLY A 55 15.88 -6.15 7.65
N GLY A 56 16.99 -6.06 8.40
CA GLY A 56 17.23 -4.94 9.30
C GLY A 56 16.33 -5.02 10.54
N CYS A 57 16.74 -4.37 11.63
CA CYS A 57 16.03 -4.51 12.91
C CYS A 57 14.59 -3.98 12.86
N SER A 58 14.31 -3.03 11.97
CA SER A 58 13.00 -2.38 11.80
C SER A 58 12.29 -2.82 10.51
N GLY A 59 12.76 -3.88 9.83
CA GLY A 59 12.21 -4.35 8.56
C GLY A 59 12.48 -3.43 7.36
N GLN A 60 13.43 -2.50 7.49
CA GLN A 60 13.68 -1.44 6.51
C GLN A 60 14.56 -1.84 5.32
N ILE A 61 15.16 -3.04 5.34
CA ILE A 61 16.06 -3.51 4.29
C ILE A 61 15.40 -4.61 3.48
N CYS A 62 15.35 -4.50 2.16
CA CYS A 62 15.04 -5.63 1.28
C CYS A 62 16.34 -6.26 0.81
N GLN A 63 16.53 -7.55 1.10
CA GLN A 63 17.79 -8.25 0.85
C GLN A 63 17.56 -9.66 0.33
N SER A 64 18.59 -10.26 -0.27
CA SER A 64 18.58 -11.67 -0.62
C SER A 64 18.75 -12.54 0.62
N ILE A 65 18.14 -13.72 0.62
CA ILE A 65 18.36 -14.74 1.66
C ILE A 65 19.78 -15.33 1.63
N HIS A 66 20.54 -15.08 0.56
CA HIS A 66 21.91 -15.55 0.40
C HIS A 66 22.95 -14.56 0.95
N GLU A 67 22.52 -13.37 1.38
CA GLU A 67 23.38 -12.38 2.01
C GLU A 67 23.42 -12.59 3.54
N GLU A 68 24.49 -12.10 4.17
CA GLU A 68 24.51 -11.97 5.62
C GLU A 68 23.38 -11.01 6.09
N PRO A 69 22.71 -11.28 7.22
CA PRO A 69 21.65 -10.42 7.71
C PRO A 69 22.09 -8.97 7.86
N ALA A 70 21.40 -8.02 7.22
CA ALA A 70 21.69 -6.61 7.39
C ALA A 70 21.49 -6.18 8.84
N ILE A 71 22.58 -5.73 9.47
CA ILE A 71 22.56 -5.19 10.83
C ILE A 71 22.37 -3.67 10.75
N THR A 72 21.25 -3.21 11.27
CA THR A 72 20.91 -1.79 11.39
C THR A 72 20.63 -1.43 12.84
N THR A 73 20.55 -0.13 13.14
CA THR A 73 19.98 0.29 14.43
C THR A 73 18.51 -0.10 14.50
N CYS A 74 18.02 -0.37 15.71
CA CYS A 74 16.62 -0.73 15.98
C CYS A 74 15.71 0.50 16.11
N GLU A 75 16.09 1.61 15.47
CA GLU A 75 15.24 2.79 15.41
C GLU A 75 14.18 2.58 14.32
N TYR A 76 12.92 2.72 14.72
CA TYR A 76 11.81 2.61 13.79
C TYR A 76 11.44 4.00 13.24
N ARG A 77 11.18 4.06 11.93
CA ARG A 77 10.59 5.21 11.24
C ARG A 77 9.29 4.76 10.57
N THR A 78 8.29 5.62 10.60
CA THR A 78 6.99 5.39 9.95
C THR A 78 7.12 5.08 8.45
N CYS A 79 8.07 5.72 7.76
CA CYS A 79 8.35 5.48 6.34
C CYS A 79 8.99 4.12 6.02
N TYR A 80 9.27 3.26 7.02
CA TYR A 80 9.68 1.86 6.83
C TYR A 80 8.51 0.90 6.66
N ASN A 81 7.28 1.32 6.95
CA ASN A 81 6.11 0.47 6.79
C ASN A 81 5.78 0.24 5.30
N ASN A 82 6.33 -0.81 4.70
CA ASN A 82 6.14 -1.13 3.28
C ASN A 82 4.67 -1.31 2.88
N GLU A 83 3.83 -1.87 3.77
CA GLU A 83 2.40 -2.05 3.52
C GLU A 83 1.67 -0.71 3.32
N ALA A 84 2.08 0.34 4.06
CA ALA A 84 1.49 1.68 3.91
C ALA A 84 1.79 2.31 2.53
N TYR A 85 2.81 1.81 1.83
CA TYR A 85 3.21 2.26 0.49
C TYR A 85 2.88 1.23 -0.61
N ASN A 86 2.20 0.12 -0.28
CA ASN A 86 1.94 -1.00 -1.18
C ASN A 86 3.21 -1.57 -1.84
N LEU A 87 4.29 -1.69 -1.05
CA LEU A 87 5.55 -2.25 -1.50
C LEU A 87 5.78 -3.62 -0.88
N ASP A 88 6.41 -4.51 -1.63
CA ASP A 88 6.92 -5.79 -1.16
C ASP A 88 8.42 -5.92 -1.49
N CYS A 89 9.13 -6.78 -0.77
CA CYS A 89 10.51 -7.14 -1.11
C CYS A 89 10.48 -8.22 -2.20
N GLN A 90 10.80 -7.84 -3.44
CA GLN A 90 10.61 -8.68 -4.62
C GLN A 90 11.92 -8.86 -5.42
N CYS A 91 11.93 -9.89 -6.28
CA CYS A 91 13.03 -10.13 -7.20
C CYS A 91 12.75 -9.49 -8.56
N ILE A 92 13.41 -8.37 -8.84
CA ILE A 92 13.27 -7.63 -10.10
C ILE A 92 14.61 -7.60 -10.80
N GLN A 93 14.64 -8.02 -12.06
CA GLN A 93 15.88 -8.09 -12.85
C GLN A 93 17.01 -8.84 -12.12
N ASN A 94 16.65 -9.95 -11.46
CA ASN A 94 17.55 -10.79 -10.66
C ASN A 94 18.19 -10.08 -9.45
N LYS A 95 17.55 -9.02 -8.94
CA LYS A 95 17.97 -8.26 -7.77
C LYS A 95 16.83 -8.09 -6.77
N CYS A 96 17.11 -8.30 -5.49
CA CYS A 96 16.14 -8.05 -4.43
C CYS A 96 15.97 -6.55 -4.19
N GLN A 97 14.75 -6.07 -4.35
CA GLN A 97 14.39 -4.66 -4.18
C GLN A 97 12.94 -4.46 -3.75
N TRP A 98 12.68 -3.36 -3.07
CA TRP A 98 11.32 -2.88 -2.80
C TRP A 98 10.61 -2.50 -4.10
N ALA A 99 9.40 -3.02 -4.31
CA ALA A 99 8.58 -2.76 -5.49
C ALA A 99 7.09 -3.00 -5.27
#